data_AF-A0A2V8QDC2-F1
#
_entry.id   AF-A0A2V8QDC2-F1
#
_cell.length_a   1.000
_cell.length_b   1.000
_cell.length_c   1.000
_cell.angle_alpha   90.00
_cell.angle_beta   90.00
_cell.angle_gamma   90.00
#
_symmetry.space_group_name_H-M   'P 1'
#
loop_
_entity.id
_entity.type
_entity.pdbx_description
1 polymer ?
#
loop_
_entity_poly.entity_id
_entity_poly.type
_entity_poly.pdbx_seq_one_letter_code
_entity_poly.pdbx_strand_id
1 'polypeptide(L)'
;MANLAQMVNVIAPIMTNKQGLFLQTTYFPLVEYGKQRGNMALDAFVSAPTYKIQNRPELKYLDVSATYNSNDHALYVNVLNRSKDKDLSTRIENQSGQLDSAGSIWEMNNPDLKATHTFGADQKVRPVTRTLSARIENNGFTYSFPAHSLTILKLKLK
;
A
#
# COMPACT_ATOMS: atom_id res chain seq x y z
N MET A 1 -19.80 -4.86 5.35
CA MET A 1 -19.05 -6.05 5.79
C MET A 1 -18.38 -6.66 4.56
N ALA A 2 -17.11 -7.07 4.66
CA ALA A 2 -16.38 -7.74 3.58
C ALA A 2 -15.61 -8.93 4.17
N ASN A 3 -15.65 -10.09 3.50
CA ASN A 3 -15.04 -11.33 3.98
C ASN A 3 -14.10 -11.88 2.91
N LEU A 4 -12.81 -12.01 3.22
CA LEU A 4 -11.87 -12.66 2.32
C LEU A 4 -12.16 -14.17 2.28
N ALA A 5 -12.42 -14.68 1.08
CA ALA A 5 -12.62 -16.11 0.84
C ALA A 5 -11.32 -16.72 0.27
N GLN A 6 -10.59 -17.58 0.99
CA GLN A 6 -10.76 -18.02 2.39
C GLN A 6 -9.54 -17.64 3.24
N MET A 7 -9.49 -18.09 4.51
CA MET A 7 -8.44 -17.68 5.46
C MET A 7 -7.27 -18.66 5.56
N VAL A 8 -7.51 -19.97 5.42
CA VAL A 8 -6.47 -21.01 5.57
C VAL A 8 -6.56 -22.06 4.45
N ASN A 9 -5.42 -22.40 3.84
CA ASN A 9 -5.20 -23.38 2.76
C ASN A 9 -5.95 -23.14 1.42
N VAL A 10 -7.28 -23.04 1.44
CA VAL A 10 -8.09 -22.91 0.22
C VAL A 10 -8.09 -21.45 -0.24
N ILE A 11 -7.36 -21.14 -1.32
CA ILE A 11 -7.21 -19.77 -1.88
C ILE A 11 -6.95 -18.72 -0.78
N ALA A 12 -6.03 -19.03 0.12
CA ALA A 12 -5.91 -18.40 1.42
C ALA A 12 -4.61 -17.62 1.61
N PRO A 13 -4.59 -16.56 2.46
CA PRO A 13 -3.37 -15.86 2.83
C PRO A 13 -2.46 -16.70 3.75
N ILE A 14 -2.99 -17.71 4.44
CA ILE A 14 -2.22 -18.58 5.36
C ILE A 14 -2.25 -20.01 4.82
N MET A 15 -1.08 -20.64 4.70
CA MET A 15 -0.94 -22.03 4.26
C MET A 15 -0.35 -22.86 5.38
N THR A 16 -0.88 -24.06 5.61
CA THR A 16 -0.50 -24.96 6.70
C THR A 16 -0.33 -26.39 6.22
N ASN A 17 0.55 -27.14 6.86
CA ASN A 17 0.68 -28.59 6.71
C ASN A 17 1.01 -29.21 8.09
N LYS A 18 1.34 -30.51 8.13
CA LYS A 18 1.67 -31.19 9.39
C LYS A 18 2.96 -30.66 10.05
N GLN A 19 3.83 -30.01 9.31
CA GLN A 19 5.16 -29.55 9.74
C GLN A 19 5.19 -28.08 10.15
N GLY A 20 4.19 -27.28 9.74
CA GLY A 20 4.11 -25.87 10.09
C GLY A 20 3.22 -25.07 9.16
N LEU A 21 3.51 -23.77 9.05
CA LEU A 21 2.77 -22.82 8.22
C LEU A 21 3.71 -21.88 7.47
N PHE A 22 3.20 -21.27 6.41
CA PHE A 22 3.80 -20.08 5.81
C PHE A 22 2.71 -19.06 5.43
N LEU A 23 3.13 -17.82 5.26
CA LEU A 23 2.25 -16.71 4.87
C LEU A 23 2.38 -16.45 3.38
N GLN A 24 1.27 -16.45 2.65
CA GLN A 24 1.25 -16.03 1.25
C GLN A 24 1.48 -14.53 1.14
N THR A 25 1.87 -14.08 -0.04
CA THR A 25 2.09 -12.66 -0.35
C THR A 25 0.84 -11.82 -0.09
N THR A 26 -0.36 -12.40 -0.25
CA THR A 26 -1.63 -11.74 0.04
C THR A 26 -1.89 -11.47 1.52
N TYR A 27 -1.20 -12.15 2.45
CA TYR A 27 -1.35 -11.95 3.89
C TYR A 27 -0.91 -10.55 4.34
N PHE A 28 0.24 -10.10 3.85
CA PHE A 28 0.88 -8.87 4.31
C PHE A 28 0.03 -7.62 4.08
N PRO A 29 -0.50 -7.35 2.86
CA PRO A 29 -1.39 -6.20 2.66
C PRO A 29 -2.70 -6.35 3.45
N LEU A 30 -3.26 -7.56 3.57
CA LEU A 30 -4.49 -7.79 4.34
C LEU A 30 -4.32 -7.37 5.81
N VAL A 31 -3.20 -7.76 6.44
CA VAL A 31 -2.90 -7.36 7.81
C VAL A 31 -2.64 -5.87 7.91
N GLU A 32 -1.91 -5.28 6.96
CA GLU A 32 -1.58 -3.86 7.00
C GLU A 32 -2.82 -2.96 6.84
N TYR A 33 -3.74 -3.32 5.95
CA TYR A 33 -5.06 -2.66 5.85
C TYR A 33 -5.90 -2.90 7.10
N GLY A 34 -5.84 -4.09 7.69
CA GLY A 34 -6.56 -4.43 8.93
C GLY A 34 -6.19 -3.54 10.12
N LYS A 35 -4.96 -2.98 10.15
CA LYS A 35 -4.52 -2.01 11.17
C LYS A 35 -5.20 -0.64 11.03
N GLN A 36 -5.76 -0.33 9.87
CA GLN A 36 -6.45 0.93 9.58
C GLN A 36 -7.97 0.84 9.84
N ARG A 37 -8.44 -0.28 10.42
CA ARG A 37 -9.86 -0.47 10.73
C ARG A 37 -10.36 0.61 11.70
N GLY A 38 -11.56 1.12 11.43
CA GLY A 38 -12.19 2.16 12.26
C GLY A 38 -11.68 3.58 11.97
N ASN A 39 -10.65 3.75 11.14
CA ASN A 39 -10.26 5.07 10.64
C ASN A 39 -11.37 5.67 9.77
N MET A 40 -11.41 6.99 9.72
CA MET A 40 -12.27 7.73 8.80
C MET A 40 -11.70 7.62 7.38
N ALA A 41 -12.48 7.10 6.43
CA ALA A 41 -12.10 7.11 5.03
C ALA A 41 -12.12 8.55 4.48
N LEU A 42 -11.10 8.90 3.70
CA LEU A 42 -10.99 10.21 3.06
C LEU A 42 -11.24 10.07 1.56
N ASP A 43 -11.94 11.05 0.98
CA ASP A 43 -12.07 11.17 -0.47
C ASP A 43 -10.79 11.81 -1.04
N ALA A 44 -9.87 10.96 -1.51
CA ALA A 44 -8.62 11.40 -2.09
C ALA A 44 -8.83 11.83 -3.55
N PHE A 45 -8.52 13.09 -3.86
CA PHE A 45 -8.40 13.52 -5.25
C PHE A 45 -7.12 12.93 -5.86
N VAL A 46 -7.27 12.16 -6.94
CA VAL A 46 -6.14 11.49 -7.62
C VAL A 46 -6.04 11.96 -9.07
N SER A 47 -4.92 12.58 -9.41
CA SER A 47 -4.52 12.84 -10.79
C SER A 47 -3.30 11.98 -11.12
N ALA A 48 -3.41 11.12 -12.13
CA ALA A 48 -2.34 10.21 -12.53
C ALA A 48 -2.49 9.85 -14.02
N PRO A 49 -1.40 9.48 -14.72
CA PRO A 49 -1.47 8.97 -16.08
C PRO A 49 -2.41 7.75 -16.14
N THR A 50 -3.07 7.57 -17.27
CA THR A 50 -4.01 6.49 -17.52
C THR A 50 -3.45 5.45 -18.50
N TYR A 51 -4.02 4.25 -18.46
CA TYR A 51 -3.79 3.20 -19.46
C TYR A 51 -5.10 2.52 -19.82
N LYS A 52 -5.16 1.98 -21.03
CA LYS A 52 -6.35 1.29 -21.56
C LYS A 52 -6.11 -0.21 -21.65
N ILE A 53 -7.08 -0.99 -21.18
CA ILE A 53 -7.09 -2.44 -21.31
C ILE A 53 -8.17 -2.83 -22.31
N GLN A 54 -7.78 -3.17 -23.54
CA GLN A 54 -8.71 -3.61 -24.57
C GLN A 54 -9.92 -2.65 -24.72
N ASN A 55 -11.13 -3.15 -24.52
CA ASN A 55 -12.39 -2.41 -24.64
C ASN A 55 -12.89 -1.83 -23.30
N ARG A 56 -12.07 -1.85 -22.24
CA ARG A 56 -12.44 -1.28 -20.95
C ARG A 56 -12.19 0.23 -20.92
N PRO A 57 -12.90 0.96 -20.04
CA PRO A 57 -12.55 2.35 -19.72
C PRO A 57 -11.07 2.48 -19.30
N GLU A 58 -10.53 3.66 -19.49
CA GLU A 58 -9.18 3.97 -19.03
C GLU A 58 -9.09 3.87 -17.51
N LEU A 59 -7.96 3.34 -17.04
CA LEU A 59 -7.65 3.18 -15.63
C LEU A 59 -6.43 4.02 -15.29
N LYS A 60 -6.42 4.63 -14.10
CA LYS A 60 -5.24 5.30 -13.57
C LYS A 60 -4.16 4.27 -13.21
N TYR A 61 -2.89 4.63 -13.43
CA TYR A 61 -1.77 3.81 -12.96
C TYR A 61 -1.64 3.79 -11.44
N LEU A 62 -1.99 4.90 -10.77
CA LEU A 62 -2.06 4.95 -9.31
C LEU A 62 -3.49 4.71 -8.85
N ASP A 63 -3.64 3.69 -8.02
CA ASP A 63 -4.87 3.43 -7.28
C ASP A 63 -4.63 3.76 -5.81
N VAL A 64 -5.46 4.65 -5.26
CA VAL A 64 -5.19 5.31 -3.98
C VAL A 64 -6.40 5.20 -3.08
N SER A 65 -6.15 4.84 -1.82
CA SER A 65 -7.09 5.06 -0.73
C SER A 65 -6.40 5.82 0.39
N ALA A 66 -7.15 6.67 1.10
CA ALA A 66 -6.64 7.40 2.23
C ALA A 66 -7.56 7.25 3.44
N THR A 67 -6.98 7.12 4.62
CA THR A 67 -7.73 7.12 5.88
C THR A 67 -7.08 8.04 6.92
N TYR A 68 -7.89 8.56 7.83
CA TYR A 68 -7.45 9.37 8.96
C TYR A 68 -7.85 8.71 10.28
N ASN A 69 -6.87 8.59 11.17
CA ASN A 69 -7.09 8.19 12.55
C ASN A 69 -6.99 9.42 13.46
N SER A 70 -8.11 9.79 14.08
CA SER A 70 -8.19 10.95 14.96
C SER A 70 -7.48 10.75 16.29
N ASN A 71 -7.30 9.51 16.74
CA ASN A 71 -6.70 9.22 18.05
C ASN A 71 -5.18 9.42 18.06
N ASP A 72 -4.51 9.17 16.93
CA ASP A 72 -3.05 9.32 16.78
C ASP A 72 -2.66 10.43 15.79
N HIS A 73 -3.64 11.22 15.33
CA HIS A 73 -3.48 12.26 14.32
C HIS A 73 -2.70 11.78 13.08
N ALA A 74 -2.94 10.54 12.65
CA ALA A 74 -2.22 9.94 11.54
C ALA A 74 -3.08 9.78 10.28
N LEU A 75 -2.48 10.13 9.14
CA LEU A 75 -2.98 9.83 7.80
C LEU A 75 -2.30 8.57 7.29
N TYR A 76 -3.09 7.70 6.68
CA TYR A 76 -2.60 6.55 5.93
C TYR A 76 -2.93 6.77 4.46
N VAL A 77 -1.91 6.86 3.61
CA VAL A 77 -2.07 6.98 2.16
C VAL A 77 -1.57 5.68 1.53
N ASN A 78 -2.51 4.86 1.06
CA ASN A 78 -2.23 3.56 0.46
C ASN A 78 -2.23 3.73 -1.07
N VAL A 79 -1.11 3.41 -1.71
CA VAL A 79 -0.91 3.64 -3.14
C VAL A 79 -0.42 2.36 -3.80
N LEU A 80 -1.19 1.85 -4.77
CA LEU A 80 -0.78 0.79 -5.67
C LEU A 80 -0.34 1.42 -7.00
N ASN A 81 0.94 1.26 -7.35
CA ASN A 81 1.42 1.57 -8.69
C ASN A 81 1.25 0.35 -9.61
N ARG A 82 0.26 0.43 -10.50
CA ARG A 82 -0.07 -0.62 -11.48
C ARG A 82 0.85 -0.61 -12.69
N SER A 83 1.74 0.37 -12.81
CA SER A 83 2.71 0.46 -13.90
C SER A 83 3.70 -0.69 -13.86
N LYS A 84 3.97 -1.29 -15.03
CA LYS A 84 4.85 -2.45 -15.15
C LYS A 84 6.32 -2.14 -14.92
N ASP A 85 6.74 -0.98 -15.37
CA ASP A 85 8.13 -0.64 -15.58
C ASP A 85 8.46 0.81 -15.25
N LYS A 86 7.46 1.60 -14.82
CA LYS A 86 7.64 3.03 -14.51
C LYS A 86 7.36 3.33 -13.05
N ASP A 87 8.38 3.85 -12.40
CA ASP A 87 8.24 4.58 -11.15
C ASP A 87 7.44 5.88 -11.41
N LEU A 88 6.56 6.23 -10.48
CA LEU A 88 5.70 7.40 -10.62
C LEU A 88 5.99 8.40 -9.50
N SER A 89 6.76 9.44 -9.85
CA SER A 89 6.97 10.61 -8.99
C SER A 89 5.67 11.38 -8.84
N THR A 90 5.20 11.47 -7.59
CA THR A 90 3.85 11.93 -7.27
C THR A 90 3.91 12.93 -6.13
N ARG A 91 3.22 14.06 -6.32
CA ARG A 91 3.02 15.07 -5.31
C ARG A 91 1.87 14.65 -4.39
N ILE A 92 2.12 14.63 -3.09
CA ILE A 92 1.12 14.39 -2.05
C ILE A 92 0.85 15.72 -1.36
N GLU A 93 -0.39 16.17 -1.37
CA GLU A 93 -0.81 17.45 -0.81
C GLU A 93 -1.86 17.24 0.25
N ASN A 94 -1.63 17.82 1.43
CA ASN A 94 -2.59 17.82 2.51
C ASN A 94 -3.39 19.12 2.52
N GLN A 95 -4.71 19.01 2.50
CA GLN A 95 -5.61 20.18 2.39
C GLN A 95 -6.02 20.74 3.75
N SER A 96 -5.91 19.96 4.83
CA SER A 96 -6.36 20.37 6.18
C SER A 96 -5.41 19.89 7.26
N GLY A 97 -5.16 20.74 8.26
CA GLY A 97 -4.10 20.53 9.25
C GLY A 97 -2.71 20.72 8.66
N GLN A 98 -1.67 20.52 9.48
CA GLN A 98 -0.28 20.69 9.04
C GLN A 98 0.46 19.36 9.05
N LEU A 99 1.06 18.97 7.93
CA LEU A 99 1.87 17.76 7.87
C LEU A 99 3.15 17.91 8.71
N ASP A 100 3.47 16.84 9.44
CA ASP A 100 4.80 16.61 9.98
C ASP A 100 5.74 16.15 8.84
N SER A 101 7.04 16.49 8.96
CA SER A 101 8.07 15.94 8.07
C SER A 101 8.37 14.48 8.38
N ALA A 102 8.13 14.03 9.61
CA ALA A 102 8.35 12.66 10.01
C ALA A 102 7.16 11.75 9.65
N GLY A 103 7.47 10.58 9.08
CA GLY A 103 6.49 9.54 8.78
C GLY A 103 7.13 8.16 8.71
N SER A 104 6.37 7.20 8.21
CA SER A 104 6.87 5.86 7.91
C SER A 104 6.29 5.33 6.62
N ILE A 105 7.05 4.45 6.00
CA ILE A 105 6.72 3.80 4.75
C ILE A 105 6.68 2.31 5.03
N TRP A 106 5.62 1.67 4.58
CA TRP A 106 5.55 0.23 4.38
C TRP A 106 5.47 0.01 2.88
N GLU A 107 6.34 -0.82 2.32
CA GLU A 107 6.37 -1.06 0.88
C GLU A 107 6.52 -2.53 0.59
N MET A 108 5.68 -3.05 -0.30
CA MET A 108 5.77 -4.40 -0.82
C MET A 108 5.95 -4.33 -2.33
N ASN A 109 7.10 -4.83 -2.79
CA ASN A 109 7.50 -4.83 -4.19
C ASN A 109 8.41 -6.03 -4.46
N ASN A 110 8.39 -6.56 -5.69
CA ASN A 110 9.34 -7.57 -6.13
C ASN A 110 9.48 -7.49 -7.67
N PRO A 111 10.71 -7.59 -8.22
CA PRO A 111 10.91 -7.56 -9.67
C PRO A 111 10.29 -8.74 -10.41
N ASP A 112 10.15 -9.90 -9.76
CA ASP A 112 9.46 -11.07 -10.31
C ASP A 112 7.99 -11.12 -9.84
N LEU A 113 7.08 -10.74 -10.74
CA LEU A 113 5.63 -10.79 -10.51
C LEU A 113 5.06 -12.20 -10.31
N LYS A 114 5.82 -13.23 -10.65
CA LYS A 114 5.44 -14.64 -10.44
C LYS A 114 6.08 -15.22 -9.19
N ALA A 115 6.84 -14.44 -8.43
CA ALA A 115 7.40 -14.86 -7.16
C ALA A 115 6.29 -15.28 -6.19
N THR A 116 6.41 -16.50 -5.67
CA THR A 116 5.46 -17.12 -4.76
C THR A 116 6.20 -17.61 -3.51
N HIS A 117 5.45 -17.75 -2.42
CA HIS A 117 5.94 -18.39 -1.20
C HIS A 117 5.55 -19.87 -1.21
N THR A 118 6.44 -20.70 -0.66
CA THR A 118 6.19 -22.12 -0.39
C THR A 118 6.72 -22.48 0.99
N PHE A 119 6.44 -23.71 1.46
CA PHE A 119 7.05 -24.23 2.67
C PHE A 119 8.58 -24.21 2.56
N GLY A 120 9.26 -23.55 3.50
CA GLY A 120 10.71 -23.37 3.51
C GLY A 120 11.25 -22.25 2.62
N ALA A 121 10.40 -21.54 1.86
CA ALA A 121 10.80 -20.44 1.00
C ALA A 121 9.75 -19.32 0.97
N ASP A 122 9.54 -18.64 2.10
CA ASP A 122 8.52 -17.62 2.31
C ASP A 122 9.08 -16.21 2.61
N GLN A 123 10.35 -15.99 2.27
CA GLN A 123 11.05 -14.72 2.51
C GLN A 123 11.20 -13.85 1.24
N LYS A 124 10.79 -14.37 0.07
CA LYS A 124 11.06 -13.73 -1.24
C LYS A 124 10.30 -12.40 -1.42
N VAL A 125 9.05 -12.34 -0.97
CA VAL A 125 8.18 -11.18 -1.17
C VAL A 125 7.60 -10.79 0.19
N ARG A 126 8.29 -9.89 0.87
CA ARG A 126 7.89 -9.35 2.17
C ARG A 126 7.93 -7.83 2.13
N PRO A 127 7.08 -7.16 2.91
CA PRO A 127 7.16 -5.73 3.00
C PRO A 127 8.43 -5.28 3.69
N VAL A 128 8.98 -4.16 3.22
CA VAL A 128 10.06 -3.42 3.85
C VAL A 128 9.47 -2.19 4.50
N THR A 129 9.84 -1.93 5.75
CA THR A 129 9.44 -0.72 6.47
C THR A 129 10.63 0.22 6.64
N ARG A 130 10.41 1.51 6.42
CA ARG A 130 11.43 2.55 6.58
C ARG A 130 10.83 3.82 7.15
N THR A 131 11.66 4.63 7.81
CA THR A 131 11.28 5.97 8.21
C THR A 131 11.19 6.87 6.98
N LEU A 132 10.25 7.80 6.99
CA LEU A 132 10.15 8.89 6.03
C LEU A 132 10.56 10.18 6.72
N SER A 133 11.48 10.92 6.10
CA SER A 133 11.75 12.31 6.43
C SER A 133 11.47 13.14 5.18
N ALA A 134 10.28 13.70 5.11
CA ALA A 134 9.79 14.46 3.98
C ALA A 134 10.19 15.93 4.09
N ARG A 135 10.68 16.49 2.98
CA ARG A 135 10.81 17.94 2.85
C ARG A 135 9.43 18.52 2.52
N ILE A 136 8.77 19.06 3.55
CA ILE A 136 7.43 19.65 3.41
C ILE A 136 7.56 21.04 2.79
N GLU A 137 6.85 21.26 1.69
CA GLU A 137 6.70 22.55 1.02
C GLU A 137 5.20 22.73 0.77
N ASN A 138 4.61 23.90 1.04
CA ASN A 138 3.16 24.14 0.81
C ASN A 138 2.24 23.00 1.30
N ASN A 139 2.48 22.50 2.53
CA ASN A 139 1.74 21.40 3.15
C ASN A 139 1.69 20.10 2.31
N GLY A 140 2.74 19.83 1.55
CA GLY A 140 2.88 18.62 0.76
C GLY A 140 4.34 18.26 0.50
N PHE A 141 4.56 17.10 -0.12
CA PHE A 141 5.87 16.62 -0.51
C PHE A 141 5.76 15.69 -1.71
N THR A 142 6.90 15.39 -2.34
CA THR A 142 6.95 14.47 -3.48
C THR A 142 7.49 13.12 -3.03
N TYR A 143 6.88 12.06 -3.52
CA TYR A 143 7.30 10.69 -3.30
C TYR A 143 7.30 9.92 -4.63
N SER A 144 8.31 9.07 -4.85
CA SER A 144 8.36 8.20 -6.03
C SER A 144 7.84 6.82 -5.68
N PHE A 145 6.71 6.43 -6.26
CA PHE A 145 6.13 5.10 -6.08
C PHE A 145 6.76 4.13 -7.08
N PRO A 146 7.51 3.09 -6.64
CA PRO A 146 8.18 2.18 -7.57
C PRO A 146 7.19 1.46 -8.49
N ALA A 147 7.63 1.06 -9.69
CA ALA A 147 6.85 0.23 -10.59
C ALA A 147 6.37 -1.04 -9.85
N HIS A 148 5.11 -1.45 -10.06
CA HIS A 148 4.53 -2.66 -9.46
C HIS A 148 4.66 -2.76 -7.93
N SER A 149 4.49 -1.63 -7.23
CA SER A 149 4.57 -1.57 -5.77
C SER A 149 3.21 -1.32 -5.13
N LEU A 150 3.05 -1.86 -3.92
CA LEU A 150 2.11 -1.34 -2.95
C LEU A 150 2.90 -0.60 -1.87
N THR A 151 2.67 0.71 -1.76
CA THR A 151 3.28 1.56 -0.75
C THR A 151 2.20 2.13 0.15
N ILE A 152 2.40 2.07 1.46
CA ILE A 152 1.56 2.69 2.47
C ILE A 152 2.41 3.71 3.20
N LEU A 153 2.01 4.98 3.10
CA LEU A 153 2.61 6.08 3.82
C LEU A 153 1.78 6.37 5.06
N LYS A 154 2.37 6.19 6.24
CA LYS A 154 1.80 6.70 7.50
C LYS A 154 2.44 8.06 7.79
N LEU A 155 1.63 9.10 7.71
CA LEU A 155 2.02 10.50 7.90
C LEU A 155 1.35 11.02 9.18
N LYS A 156 2.00 11.98 9.85
CA LYS A 156 1.42 12.64 11.03
C LYS A 156 0.97 14.05 10.70
N LEU A 157 -0.09 14.48 11.36
CA LEU A 157 -0.44 15.89 11.46
C LEU A 157 0.10 16.46 12.77
N LYS A 158 0.52 17.73 12.73
CA LYS A 158 0.94 18.51 13.90
C LYS A 158 -0.26 19.01 14.70
#